data_AF-A0A7J7PM09-F1
#
_entry.id   AF-A0A7J7PM09-F1
#
_cell.length_a   1.000
_cell.length_b   1.000
_cell.length_c   1.000
_cell.angle_alpha   90.00
_cell.angle_beta   90.00
_cell.angle_gamma   90.00
#
_symmetry.space_group_name_H-M   'P 1'
#
loop_
_entity.id
_entity.type
_entity.pdbx_description
1 polymer ?
#
loop_
_entity_poly.entity_id
_entity_poly.type
_entity_poly.pdbx_seq_one_letter_code
_entity_poly.pdbx_strand_id
1 'polypeptide(L)'
;MTALGEAVNTERLCHRVQHYAKAGGASDAACRQMLDMLQSPLSKAVLALPQQELESLLVNDMYKLRMHNMYSQFMTGVSADFALKIRRVSGGYGSATPATLLADMRQQQPELYGALMQRVCGQLQQLQPLDPRVLAALEEFHSGFRPPEALLSRLSTNGVAPITWVDINGSPVAIGSGSIEAASNTETSCMQAVQAAVIAAGAAKAAAAAAGSYKDSRSAAAVSTGGTAAAGAEAADTADTTAACPPSSFVLDRTERLACSLGRMVGVVQQINEINHDFDILLMAGRRSTDLLHLLLQNLYFMLHARNYIGTSSVLACALLQPLMAGLGMPLQQRQQLVKGLLGTHAHEMTSITQQLLAGYDQEAGRRCGLKVPVCVSQCLAHLLFMAANGDQTPTALADTFGTPYFVRVALLLEVPAEFVQDMQQRWGRTVEPGSRVFDLFR
;
A
#
# COMPACT_ATOMS: atom_id res chain seq x y z
N MET A 1 22.95 -12.39 0.02
CA MET A 1 21.59 -12.09 -0.48
C MET A 1 20.78 -11.63 0.70
N THR A 2 20.13 -10.47 0.63
CA THR A 2 19.35 -9.90 1.74
C THR A 2 18.05 -10.70 1.93
N ALA A 3 17.59 -10.85 3.18
CA ALA A 3 16.37 -11.59 3.54
C ALA A 3 15.06 -11.08 2.85
N LEU A 4 15.11 -9.91 2.20
CA LEU A 4 14.01 -9.34 1.42
C LEU A 4 13.94 -9.87 -0.02
N GLY A 5 15.05 -10.41 -0.55
CA GLY A 5 15.18 -10.90 -1.93
C GLY A 5 15.27 -12.42 -2.08
N GLU A 6 14.80 -13.18 -1.08
CA GLU A 6 14.74 -14.64 -1.16
C GLU A 6 13.95 -15.10 -2.39
N ALA A 7 14.45 -16.13 -3.08
CA ALA A 7 13.75 -16.72 -4.21
C ALA A 7 12.46 -17.42 -3.73
N VAL A 8 11.40 -17.33 -4.53
CA VAL A 8 10.14 -18.01 -4.25
C VAL A 8 10.14 -19.38 -4.94
N ASN A 9 9.84 -20.43 -4.17
CA ASN A 9 9.60 -21.75 -4.75
C ASN A 9 8.13 -21.83 -5.21
N THR A 10 7.91 -21.75 -6.52
CA THR A 10 6.56 -21.73 -7.13
C THR A 10 5.74 -22.98 -6.85
N GLU A 11 6.34 -24.16 -6.88
CA GLU A 11 5.64 -25.42 -6.60
C GLU A 11 5.14 -25.45 -5.15
N ARG A 12 6.03 -25.12 -4.21
CA ARG A 12 5.68 -24.99 -2.80
C ARG A 12 4.66 -23.89 -2.58
N LEU A 13 4.76 -22.76 -3.27
CA LEU A 13 3.79 -21.67 -3.20
C LEU A 13 2.38 -22.17 -3.52
N CYS A 14 2.20 -22.83 -4.66
CA CYS A 14 0.90 -23.37 -5.08
C CYS A 14 0.31 -24.31 -4.01
N HIS A 15 1.10 -25.25 -3.51
CA HIS A 15 0.65 -26.20 -2.47
C HIS A 15 0.27 -25.50 -1.16
N ARG A 16 1.11 -24.56 -0.69
CA ARG A 16 0.89 -23.87 0.58
C ARG A 16 -0.26 -22.86 0.53
N VAL A 17 -0.46 -22.17 -0.61
CA VAL A 17 -1.61 -21.28 -0.79
C VAL A 17 -2.92 -22.03 -0.66
N GLN A 18 -3.03 -23.21 -1.30
CA GLN A 18 -4.22 -24.04 -1.18
C GLN A 18 -4.46 -24.48 0.27
N HIS A 19 -3.41 -24.91 0.97
CA HIS A 19 -3.49 -25.27 2.39
C HIS A 19 -4.02 -24.12 3.24
N TYR A 20 -3.46 -22.92 3.09
CA TYR A 20 -3.88 -21.75 3.87
C TYR A 20 -5.27 -21.24 3.51
N ALA A 21 -5.65 -21.29 2.22
CA ALA A 21 -7.00 -20.94 1.79
C ALA A 21 -8.04 -21.88 2.40
N LYS A 22 -7.81 -23.20 2.34
CA LYS A 22 -8.69 -24.20 2.95
C LYS A 22 -8.77 -24.06 4.47
N ALA A 23 -7.64 -23.84 5.13
CA ALA A 23 -7.61 -23.59 6.57
C ALA A 23 -8.39 -22.31 6.96
N GLY A 24 -8.46 -21.33 6.06
CA GLY A 24 -9.28 -20.12 6.20
C GLY A 24 -10.76 -20.29 5.80
N GLY A 25 -11.20 -21.50 5.44
CA GLY A 25 -12.59 -21.78 5.05
C GLY A 25 -12.94 -21.50 3.59
N ALA A 26 -11.95 -21.27 2.72
CA ALA A 26 -12.21 -21.09 1.30
C ALA A 26 -12.72 -22.38 0.64
N SER A 27 -13.64 -22.24 -0.31
CA SER A 27 -14.17 -23.34 -1.10
C SER A 27 -13.12 -23.92 -2.06
N ASP A 28 -13.34 -25.16 -2.50
CA ASP A 28 -12.48 -25.76 -3.53
C ASP A 28 -12.50 -24.99 -4.85
N ALA A 29 -13.62 -24.33 -5.18
CA ALA A 29 -13.71 -23.49 -6.37
C ALA A 29 -12.82 -22.24 -6.27
N ALA A 30 -12.85 -21.54 -5.13
CA ALA A 30 -12.00 -20.38 -4.90
C ALA A 30 -10.51 -20.76 -4.83
N CYS A 31 -10.20 -21.92 -4.23
CA CYS A 31 -8.85 -22.48 -4.25
C CYS A 31 -8.36 -22.77 -5.68
N ARG A 32 -9.21 -23.36 -6.53
CA ARG A 32 -8.87 -23.61 -7.95
C ARG A 32 -8.60 -22.32 -8.71
N GLN A 33 -9.42 -21.28 -8.55
CA GLN A 33 -9.19 -19.98 -9.18
C GLN A 33 -7.79 -19.40 -8.87
N MET A 34 -7.37 -19.47 -7.61
CA MET A 34 -6.03 -19.02 -7.21
C MET A 34 -4.91 -19.88 -7.82
N LEU A 35 -5.09 -21.20 -7.86
CA LEU A 35 -4.12 -22.11 -8.49
C LEU A 35 -4.02 -21.85 -9.99
N ASP A 36 -5.15 -21.72 -10.69
CA ASP A 36 -5.22 -21.42 -12.11
C ASP A 36 -4.53 -20.08 -12.41
N MET A 37 -4.75 -19.06 -11.56
CA MET A 37 -4.04 -17.79 -11.65
C MET A 37 -2.54 -17.99 -11.48
N LEU A 38 -2.06 -18.65 -10.40
CA LEU A 38 -0.63 -18.83 -10.12
C LEU A 38 0.08 -19.65 -11.21
N GLN A 39 -0.63 -20.54 -11.89
CA GLN A 39 -0.10 -21.35 -12.99
C GLN A 39 -0.15 -20.66 -14.36
N SER A 40 -0.86 -19.53 -14.47
CA SER A 40 -0.96 -18.75 -15.72
C SER A 40 0.40 -18.22 -16.19
N PRO A 41 0.58 -17.99 -17.51
CA PRO A 41 1.81 -17.39 -18.05
C PRO A 41 2.15 -16.05 -17.41
N LEU A 42 1.15 -15.22 -17.12
CA LEU A 42 1.35 -13.89 -16.52
C LEU A 42 1.88 -14.01 -15.08
N SER A 43 1.28 -14.86 -14.24
CA SER A 43 1.78 -15.07 -12.87
C SER A 43 3.17 -15.67 -12.85
N LYS A 44 3.49 -16.59 -13.77
CA LYS A 44 4.85 -17.13 -13.91
C LYS A 44 5.86 -16.03 -14.26
N ALA A 45 5.49 -15.11 -15.16
CA ALA A 45 6.34 -13.96 -15.49
C ALA A 45 6.52 -13.02 -14.27
N VAL A 46 5.45 -12.78 -13.51
CA VAL A 46 5.51 -12.00 -12.25
C VAL A 46 6.42 -12.66 -11.21
N LEU A 47 6.27 -13.97 -10.98
CA LEU A 47 7.09 -14.74 -10.04
C LEU A 47 8.57 -14.82 -10.45
N ALA A 48 8.86 -14.66 -11.74
CA ALA A 48 10.21 -14.65 -12.30
C ALA A 48 10.88 -13.26 -12.25
N LEU A 49 10.16 -12.19 -11.87
CA LEU A 49 10.73 -10.86 -11.79
C LEU A 49 11.89 -10.82 -10.78
N PRO A 50 13.08 -10.32 -11.17
CA PRO A 50 14.16 -10.10 -10.24
C PRO A 50 13.76 -9.10 -9.14
N GLN A 51 14.31 -9.27 -7.93
CA GLN A 51 14.05 -8.35 -6.82
C GLN A 51 14.39 -6.90 -7.17
N GLN A 52 15.47 -6.67 -7.93
CA GLN A 52 15.88 -5.36 -8.40
C GLN A 52 14.81 -4.70 -9.28
N GLU A 53 14.10 -5.48 -10.10
CA GLU A 53 13.05 -4.97 -10.97
C GLU A 53 11.83 -4.54 -10.15
N LEU A 54 11.42 -5.35 -9.16
CA LEU A 54 10.36 -5.01 -8.21
C LEU A 54 10.69 -3.70 -7.47
N GLU A 55 11.95 -3.51 -7.10
CA GLU A 55 12.44 -2.37 -6.32
C GLU A 55 12.82 -1.15 -7.18
N SER A 56 12.75 -1.26 -8.51
CA SER A 56 13.20 -0.23 -9.46
C SER A 56 12.22 0.93 -9.63
N LEU A 57 11.02 0.84 -9.06
CA LEU A 57 9.97 1.85 -9.15
C LEU A 57 9.51 2.27 -7.75
N LEU A 58 8.97 3.48 -7.67
CA LEU A 58 8.27 3.93 -6.47
C LEU A 58 6.96 3.16 -6.30
N VAL A 59 6.70 2.74 -5.08
CA VAL A 59 5.37 2.31 -4.66
C VAL A 59 4.55 3.59 -4.52
N ASN A 60 3.79 3.96 -5.54
CA ASN A 60 2.88 5.10 -5.49
C ASN A 60 1.45 4.64 -5.73
N ASP A 61 0.53 5.29 -5.01
CA ASP A 61 -0.89 5.24 -5.29
C ASP A 61 -1.27 6.39 -6.22
N MET A 62 -2.26 6.20 -7.10
CA MET A 62 -2.63 7.17 -8.13
C MET A 62 -2.97 8.57 -7.57
N TYR A 63 -3.47 8.64 -6.34
CA TYR A 63 -3.75 9.92 -5.68
C TYR A 63 -2.51 10.82 -5.56
N LYS A 64 -1.31 10.25 -5.43
CA LYS A 64 -0.04 10.99 -5.34
C LYS A 64 0.21 11.82 -6.60
N LEU A 65 0.12 11.19 -7.76
CA LEU A 65 0.37 11.86 -9.04
C LEU A 65 -0.67 12.96 -9.31
N ARG A 66 -1.93 12.74 -8.92
CA ARG A 66 -2.98 13.77 -9.03
C ARG A 66 -2.74 14.95 -8.09
N MET A 67 -2.33 14.70 -6.85
CA MET A 67 -1.94 15.78 -5.93
C MET A 67 -0.71 16.53 -6.45
N HIS A 68 0.24 15.84 -7.08
CA HIS A 68 1.43 16.48 -7.66
C HIS A 68 1.09 17.42 -8.82
N ASN A 69 0.06 17.11 -9.62
CA ASN A 69 -0.47 18.09 -10.59
C ASN A 69 -0.90 19.38 -9.88
N MET A 70 -1.65 19.27 -8.78
CA MET A 70 -2.03 20.44 -7.99
C MET A 70 -0.82 21.16 -7.41
N TYR A 71 0.15 20.43 -6.84
CA TYR A 71 1.35 21.03 -6.24
C TYR A 71 2.20 21.78 -7.28
N SER A 72 2.33 21.22 -8.47
CA SER A 72 3.08 21.81 -9.58
C SER A 72 2.48 23.14 -10.05
N GLN A 73 1.16 23.29 -9.97
CA GLN A 73 0.44 24.46 -10.45
C GLN A 73 0.27 25.53 -9.36
N PHE A 74 -0.03 25.12 -8.12
CA PHE A 74 -0.52 26.02 -7.08
C PHE A 74 0.37 26.08 -5.83
N MET A 75 1.35 25.18 -5.69
CA MET A 75 2.24 25.11 -4.52
C MET A 75 3.72 25.17 -4.94
N THR A 76 4.01 25.97 -5.95
CA THR A 76 5.38 26.22 -6.39
C THR A 76 6.19 26.88 -5.30
N GLY A 77 7.34 26.28 -4.96
CA GLY A 77 8.22 26.76 -3.88
C GLY A 77 7.81 26.32 -2.47
N VAL A 78 6.75 25.52 -2.32
CA VAL A 78 6.38 24.93 -1.03
C VAL A 78 7.29 23.75 -0.71
N SER A 79 7.82 23.75 0.51
CA SER A 79 8.58 22.63 1.09
C SER A 79 7.78 21.97 2.21
N ALA A 80 8.02 20.68 2.40
CA ALA A 80 7.34 19.89 3.43
C ALA A 80 8.28 18.82 4.01
N ASP A 81 7.95 18.42 5.25
CA ASP A 81 8.55 17.27 5.91
C ASP A 81 7.52 16.14 5.99
N PHE A 82 7.86 14.99 5.41
CA PHE A 82 7.07 13.77 5.50
C PHE A 82 7.69 12.83 6.53
N ALA A 83 7.06 12.77 7.70
CA ALA A 83 7.51 11.97 8.83
C ALA A 83 6.79 10.61 8.91
N LEU A 84 7.51 9.54 8.60
CA LEU A 84 7.05 8.18 8.85
C LEU A 84 7.23 7.82 10.34
N LYS A 85 6.11 7.70 11.04
CA LYS A 85 6.06 7.20 12.42
C LYS A 85 5.44 5.81 12.47
N ILE A 86 6.19 4.84 12.97
CA ILE A 86 5.66 3.52 13.32
C ILE A 86 4.80 3.71 14.58
N ARG A 87 3.50 3.41 14.53
CA ARG A 87 2.57 3.67 15.66
C ARG A 87 2.29 2.41 16.49
N ARG A 88 2.03 1.28 15.84
CA ARG A 88 1.76 -0.02 16.46
C ARG A 88 2.15 -1.14 15.49
N VAL A 89 2.65 -2.25 16.03
CA VAL A 89 2.78 -3.52 15.29
C VAL A 89 1.76 -4.49 15.88
N SER A 90 0.66 -4.70 15.18
CA SER A 90 -0.34 -5.71 15.55
C SER A 90 0.03 -7.03 14.89
N GLY A 91 0.31 -8.07 15.69
CA GLY A 91 0.49 -9.44 15.18
C GLY A 91 1.65 -10.29 15.73
N GLY A 92 2.42 -9.81 16.71
CA GLY A 92 3.43 -10.63 17.40
C GLY A 92 3.12 -10.72 18.90
N TYR A 93 3.32 -11.89 19.50
CA TYR A 93 3.33 -12.05 20.96
C TYR A 93 4.37 -11.09 21.57
N GLY A 94 3.91 -9.96 22.11
CA GLY A 94 4.76 -9.01 22.83
C GLY A 94 4.41 -7.54 22.60
N SER A 95 4.44 -6.79 23.70
CA SER A 95 4.25 -5.34 23.84
C SER A 95 5.38 -4.51 23.20
N ALA A 96 5.89 -4.89 22.03
CA ALA A 96 6.97 -4.14 21.40
C ALA A 96 6.47 -2.74 21.03
N THR A 97 7.09 -1.72 21.61
CA THR A 97 6.85 -0.35 21.19
C THR A 97 7.54 -0.14 19.83
N PRO A 98 7.07 0.80 19.01
CA PRO A 98 7.73 1.16 17.76
C PRO A 98 9.24 1.40 17.88
N ALA A 99 9.66 1.96 19.02
CA ALA A 99 11.06 2.22 19.37
C ALA A 99 11.89 0.95 19.55
N THR A 100 11.33 -0.06 20.23
CA THR A 100 12.04 -1.32 20.44
C THR A 100 12.17 -2.11 19.15
N LEU A 101 11.24 -1.98 18.20
CA LEU A 101 11.28 -2.79 16.98
C LEU A 101 12.53 -2.56 16.12
N LEU A 102 12.84 -1.30 15.77
CA LEU A 102 14.00 -1.00 14.94
C LEU A 102 15.31 -1.19 15.73
N ALA A 103 15.30 -0.92 17.03
CA ALA A 103 16.43 -1.21 17.91
C ALA A 103 16.71 -2.72 18.00
N ASP A 104 15.68 -3.53 18.21
CA ASP A 104 15.75 -5.00 18.23
C ASP A 104 16.23 -5.53 16.89
N MET A 105 15.71 -5.01 15.77
CA MET A 105 16.17 -5.40 14.44
C MET A 105 17.64 -5.07 14.24
N ARG A 106 18.09 -3.88 14.67
CA ARG A 106 19.51 -3.49 14.59
C ARG A 106 20.42 -4.41 15.38
N GLN A 107 19.97 -4.89 16.54
CA GLN A 107 20.78 -5.75 17.42
C GLN A 107 20.72 -7.24 17.03
N GLN A 108 19.52 -7.75 16.74
CA GLN A 108 19.27 -9.18 16.54
C GLN A 108 19.35 -9.59 15.06
N GLN A 109 19.15 -8.65 14.15
CA GLN A 109 19.08 -8.89 12.70
C GLN A 109 19.82 -7.78 11.91
N PRO A 110 21.12 -7.56 12.16
CA PRO A 110 21.86 -6.42 11.62
C PRO A 110 21.89 -6.38 10.07
N GLU A 111 21.87 -7.54 9.41
CA GLU A 111 21.81 -7.61 7.94
C GLU A 111 20.47 -7.08 7.39
N LEU A 112 19.36 -7.44 8.02
CA LEU A 112 18.03 -6.96 7.62
C LEU A 112 17.88 -5.46 7.89
N TYR A 113 18.37 -5.00 9.04
CA TYR A 113 18.42 -3.57 9.35
C TYR A 113 19.28 -2.80 8.34
N GLY A 114 20.47 -3.32 8.01
CA GLY A 114 21.35 -2.74 7.00
C GLY A 114 20.69 -2.65 5.62
N ALA A 115 20.01 -3.71 5.18
CA ALA A 115 19.24 -3.72 3.94
C ALA A 115 18.10 -2.70 3.94
N LEU A 116 17.36 -2.57 5.06
CA LEU A 116 16.32 -1.55 5.21
C LEU A 116 16.90 -0.13 5.11
N MET A 117 18.00 0.16 5.81
CA MET A 117 18.66 1.47 5.75
C MET A 117 19.19 1.77 4.34
N GLN A 118 19.81 0.79 3.68
CA GLN A 118 20.27 0.96 2.30
C GLN A 118 19.10 1.23 1.35
N ARG A 119 17.97 0.53 1.51
CA ARG A 119 16.76 0.77 0.72
C ARG A 119 16.23 2.18 0.95
N VAL A 120 15.94 2.53 2.21
CA VAL A 120 15.27 3.79 2.57
C VAL A 120 16.15 5.02 2.38
N CYS A 121 17.38 5.01 2.88
CA CYS A 121 18.27 6.17 2.84
C CYS A 121 19.17 6.21 1.60
N GLY A 122 19.39 5.07 0.93
CA GLY A 122 20.29 4.98 -0.21
C GLY A 122 19.54 4.96 -1.54
N GLN A 123 18.69 3.95 -1.73
CA GLN A 123 18.12 3.63 -3.04
C GLN A 123 16.86 4.45 -3.39
N LEU A 124 15.95 4.70 -2.43
CA LEU A 124 14.69 5.38 -2.73
C LEU A 124 14.90 6.77 -3.35
N GLN A 125 15.87 7.53 -2.87
CA GLN A 125 16.21 8.86 -3.41
C GLN A 125 16.77 8.83 -4.85
N GLN A 126 17.19 7.66 -5.34
CA GLN A 126 17.72 7.48 -6.69
C GLN A 126 16.63 7.12 -7.71
N LEU A 127 15.42 6.80 -7.24
CA LEU A 127 14.31 6.40 -8.11
C LEU A 127 13.69 7.62 -8.80
N GLN A 128 13.26 7.42 -10.04
CA GLN A 128 12.57 8.45 -10.83
C GLN A 128 11.05 8.29 -10.67
N PRO A 129 10.32 9.32 -10.17
CA PRO A 129 8.88 9.19 -9.91
C PRO A 129 8.00 8.92 -11.14
N LEU A 130 8.39 9.44 -12.31
CA LEU A 130 7.72 9.23 -13.59
C LEU A 130 8.64 8.51 -14.58
N ASP A 131 9.11 7.32 -14.17
CA ASP A 131 9.81 6.38 -15.05
C ASP A 131 9.00 6.10 -16.33
N PRO A 132 9.63 5.85 -17.49
CA PRO A 132 8.93 5.54 -18.74
C PRO A 132 7.87 4.43 -18.62
N ARG A 133 8.10 3.41 -17.78
CA ARG A 133 7.13 2.34 -17.51
C ARG A 133 5.89 2.86 -16.78
N VAL A 134 6.09 3.81 -15.86
CA VAL A 134 4.99 4.49 -15.16
C VAL A 134 4.18 5.33 -16.14
N LEU A 135 4.84 6.11 -17.00
CA LEU A 135 4.16 6.90 -18.02
C LEU A 135 3.35 6.03 -18.99
N ALA A 136 3.92 4.91 -19.46
CA ALA A 136 3.22 3.97 -20.33
C ALA A 136 1.99 3.35 -19.65
N ALA A 137 2.09 2.99 -18.36
CA ALA A 137 0.94 2.48 -17.61
C ALA A 137 -0.13 3.55 -17.36
N LEU A 138 0.24 4.80 -17.12
CA LEU A 138 -0.71 5.91 -16.99
C LEU A 138 -1.44 6.19 -18.30
N GLU A 139 -0.71 6.22 -19.42
CA GLU A 139 -1.29 6.37 -20.75
C GLU A 139 -2.28 5.23 -21.05
N GLU A 140 -1.94 3.99 -20.68
CA GLU A 140 -2.77 2.82 -20.98
C GLU A 140 -4.00 2.72 -20.07
N PHE A 141 -3.86 2.99 -18.76
CA PHE A 141 -4.89 2.68 -17.76
C PHE A 141 -5.50 3.89 -17.06
N HIS A 142 -5.07 5.10 -17.38
CA HIS A 142 -5.65 6.34 -16.87
C HIS A 142 -5.84 7.34 -18.01
N SER A 143 -6.83 7.07 -18.87
CA SER A 143 -7.13 7.88 -20.05
C SER A 143 -7.31 9.36 -19.69
N GLY A 144 -6.47 10.23 -20.27
CA GLY A 144 -6.54 11.67 -20.08
C GLY A 144 -5.58 12.23 -19.03
N PHE A 145 -4.86 11.38 -18.28
CA PHE A 145 -3.79 11.87 -17.42
C PHE A 145 -2.57 12.28 -18.23
N ARG A 146 -2.31 13.58 -18.22
CA ARG A 146 -1.11 14.16 -18.82
C ARG A 146 -0.44 15.02 -17.76
N PRO A 147 0.67 14.56 -17.16
CA PRO A 147 1.39 15.38 -16.20
C PRO A 147 1.86 16.66 -16.92
N PRO A 148 1.64 17.86 -16.34
CA PRO A 148 2.13 19.10 -16.93
C PRO A 148 3.65 19.06 -17.12
N GLU A 149 4.17 19.73 -18.14
CA GLU A 149 5.63 19.82 -18.38
C GLU A 149 6.39 20.38 -17.17
N ALA A 150 5.78 21.34 -16.48
CA ALA A 150 6.33 21.88 -15.23
C ALA A 150 6.47 20.80 -14.14
N LEU A 151 5.51 19.87 -14.03
CA LEU A 151 5.60 18.75 -13.10
C LEU A 151 6.71 17.79 -13.51
N LEU A 152 6.79 17.42 -14.80
CA LEU A 152 7.84 16.54 -15.33
C LEU A 152 9.24 17.12 -15.04
N SER A 153 9.44 18.40 -15.32
CA SER A 153 10.69 19.12 -15.06
C SER A 153 11.05 19.18 -13.56
N ARG A 154 10.06 19.41 -12.69
CA ARG A 154 10.29 19.43 -11.24
C ARG A 154 10.59 18.04 -10.68
N LEU A 155 9.93 17.00 -11.17
CA LEU A 155 10.18 15.63 -10.74
C LEU A 155 11.53 15.10 -11.26
N SER A 156 11.95 15.47 -12.46
CA SER A 156 13.29 15.13 -12.95
C SER A 156 14.40 15.84 -12.17
N THR A 157 14.14 17.08 -11.73
CA THR A 157 15.11 17.87 -10.95
C THR A 157 15.18 17.45 -9.48
N ASN A 158 14.03 17.27 -8.83
CA ASN A 158 13.97 17.05 -7.37
C ASN A 158 13.78 15.58 -6.98
N GLY A 159 13.27 14.75 -7.88
CA GLY A 159 13.08 13.31 -7.67
C GLY A 159 12.32 12.97 -6.39
N VAL A 160 12.99 12.23 -5.52
CA VAL A 160 12.52 11.78 -4.21
C VAL A 160 13.40 12.43 -3.15
N ALA A 161 12.78 13.03 -2.13
CA ALA A 161 13.53 13.73 -1.10
C ALA A 161 14.50 12.78 -0.36
N PRO A 162 15.69 13.26 0.05
CA PRO A 162 16.56 12.53 0.94
C PRO A 162 15.83 12.14 2.23
N ILE A 163 15.98 10.88 2.65
CA ILE A 163 15.32 10.36 3.86
C ILE A 163 16.36 10.18 4.96
N THR A 164 16.11 10.81 6.10
CA THR A 164 16.94 10.69 7.30
C THR A 164 16.17 10.01 8.42
N TRP A 165 16.85 9.27 9.29
CA TRP A 165 16.26 8.75 10.52
C TRP A 165 16.66 9.63 11.68
N VAL A 166 15.67 10.11 12.43
CA VAL A 166 15.85 10.90 13.65
C VAL A 166 15.17 10.22 14.82
N ASP A 167 15.72 10.40 16.02
CA ASP A 167 15.05 10.00 17.25
C ASP A 167 14.22 11.17 17.78
N ILE A 168 12.91 10.95 17.94
CA ILE A 168 11.99 11.93 18.53
C ILE A 168 11.37 11.28 19.77
N ASN A 169 11.78 11.74 20.95
CA ASN A 169 11.33 11.24 22.25
C ASN A 169 11.48 9.72 22.40
N GLY A 170 12.64 9.19 22.02
CA GLY A 170 12.95 7.76 22.07
C GLY A 170 12.26 6.93 20.99
N SER A 171 11.68 7.56 19.97
CA SER A 171 11.03 6.88 18.84
C SER A 171 11.73 7.22 17.54
N PRO A 172 12.22 6.23 16.77
CA PRO A 172 12.80 6.45 15.46
C PRO A 172 11.71 6.89 14.47
N VAL A 173 11.97 7.98 13.77
CA VAL A 173 11.11 8.58 12.75
C VAL A 173 11.93 8.79 11.49
N ALA A 174 11.47 8.28 10.35
CA ALA A 174 12.09 8.59 9.06
C ALA A 174 11.46 9.87 8.51
N ILE A 175 12.28 10.84 8.13
CA ILE A 175 11.82 12.13 7.61
C ILE A 175 12.39 12.34 6.20
N GLY A 176 11.49 12.50 5.23
CA GLY A 176 11.80 13.02 3.90
C GLY A 176 11.53 14.51 3.83
N SER A 177 12.57 15.32 3.59
CA SER A 177 12.49 16.79 3.58
C SER A 177 12.90 17.35 2.23
N GLY A 178 12.07 18.23 1.66
CA GLY A 178 12.37 18.85 0.37
C GLY A 178 11.19 19.63 -0.19
N SER A 179 11.18 19.84 -1.51
CA SER A 179 9.97 20.33 -2.19
C SER A 179 8.80 19.39 -1.90
N ILE A 180 7.60 19.94 -1.85
CA ILE A 180 6.39 19.18 -1.51
C ILE A 180 6.22 17.91 -2.34
N GLU A 181 6.52 17.93 -3.65
CA GLU A 181 6.45 16.74 -4.50
C GLU A 181 7.50 15.70 -4.11
N ALA A 182 8.74 16.12 -3.92
CA ALA A 182 9.85 15.22 -3.59
C ALA A 182 9.66 14.60 -2.20
N ALA A 183 9.23 15.39 -1.21
CA ALA A 183 8.91 14.92 0.13
C ALA A 183 7.71 13.97 0.11
N SER A 184 6.65 14.32 -0.64
CA SER A 184 5.47 13.48 -0.81
C SER A 184 5.77 12.12 -1.46
N ASN A 185 6.76 12.03 -2.35
CA ASN A 185 7.17 10.77 -2.99
C ASN A 185 7.79 9.75 -2.01
N THR A 186 8.21 10.21 -0.82
CA THR A 186 8.79 9.32 0.19
C THR A 186 7.75 8.44 0.89
N GLU A 187 6.50 8.90 1.03
CA GLU A 187 5.49 8.31 1.93
C GLU A 187 5.31 6.80 1.69
N THR A 188 4.75 6.45 0.54
CA THR A 188 4.24 5.10 0.26
C THR A 188 5.36 4.10 0.07
N SER A 189 6.48 4.49 -0.55
CA SER A 189 7.66 3.64 -0.74
C SER A 189 8.43 3.40 0.56
N CYS A 190 8.60 4.42 1.40
CA CYS A 190 9.22 4.27 2.71
C CYS A 190 8.36 3.38 3.63
N MET A 191 7.04 3.61 3.65
CA MET A 191 6.09 2.76 4.38
C MET A 191 6.19 1.29 3.96
N GLN A 192 6.20 1.02 2.66
CA GLN A 192 6.26 -0.35 2.15
C GLN A 192 7.58 -1.03 2.52
N ALA A 193 8.72 -0.34 2.38
CA ALA A 193 10.03 -0.90 2.72
C ALA A 193 10.12 -1.25 4.22
N VAL A 194 9.65 -0.34 5.09
CA VAL A 194 9.58 -0.58 6.53
C VAL A 194 8.64 -1.75 6.84
N GLN A 195 7.44 -1.78 6.25
CA GLN A 195 6.46 -2.86 6.46
C GLN A 195 7.05 -4.24 6.11
N ALA A 196 7.69 -4.37 4.95
CA ALA A 196 8.31 -5.63 4.52
C ALA A 196 9.42 -6.07 5.48
N ALA A 197 10.27 -5.13 5.93
CA ALA A 197 11.33 -5.41 6.90
C ALA A 197 10.76 -5.81 8.28
N VAL A 198 9.70 -5.16 8.76
CA VAL A 198 9.03 -5.52 10.02
C VAL A 198 8.48 -6.95 9.95
N ILE A 199 7.82 -7.31 8.84
CA ILE A 199 7.26 -8.65 8.64
C ILE A 199 8.37 -9.69 8.58
N ALA A 200 9.44 -9.42 7.81
CA ALA A 200 10.58 -10.32 7.72
C ALA A 200 11.23 -10.54 9.10
N ALA A 201 11.38 -9.47 9.89
CA ALA A 201 11.94 -9.56 11.22
C ALA A 201 11.08 -10.37 12.19
N GLY A 202 9.76 -10.18 12.14
CA GLY A 202 8.81 -10.97 12.93
C GLY A 202 8.86 -12.46 12.57
N ALA A 203 8.95 -12.77 11.28
CA ALA A 203 9.06 -14.14 10.79
C ALA A 203 10.37 -14.81 11.22
N ALA A 204 11.51 -14.12 11.09
CA ALA A 204 12.81 -14.62 11.55
C ALA A 204 12.82 -14.89 13.06
N LYS A 205 12.23 -13.99 13.85
CA LYS A 205 12.08 -14.18 15.31
C LYS A 205 11.22 -15.39 15.65
N ALA A 206 10.09 -15.57 14.96
CA ALA A 206 9.21 -16.73 15.16
C ALA A 206 9.91 -18.06 14.78
N ALA A 207 10.66 -18.07 13.67
CA ALA A 207 11.44 -19.23 13.26
C ALA A 207 12.53 -19.59 14.29
N ALA A 208 13.24 -18.59 14.82
CA ALA A 208 14.24 -18.79 15.87
C ALA A 208 13.63 -19.36 17.16
N ALA A 209 12.47 -18.84 17.59
CA ALA A 209 11.76 -19.33 18.78
C ALA A 209 11.29 -20.79 18.61
N ALA A 210 10.77 -21.15 17.43
CA ALA A 210 10.38 -22.52 17.11
C ALA A 210 11.59 -23.48 17.12
N ALA A 211 12.74 -23.04 16.59
CA ALA A 211 13.97 -23.83 16.61
C ALA A 211 14.55 -24.01 18.03
N GLY A 212 14.44 -22.99 18.89
CA GLY A 212 14.83 -23.06 20.31
C GLY A 212 13.97 -24.05 21.10
N SER A 213 12.64 -23.96 20.93
CA SER A 213 11.69 -24.87 21.59
C SER A 213 11.89 -26.34 21.19
N TYR A 214 12.35 -26.59 19.95
CA TYR A 214 12.69 -27.93 19.47
C TYR A 214 13.99 -28.47 20.09
N LYS A 215 14.96 -27.59 20.42
CA LYS A 215 16.17 -27.98 21.16
C LYS A 215 15.86 -28.27 22.63
N ASP A 216 14.98 -27.50 23.25
CA ASP A 216 14.58 -27.69 24.65
C ASP A 216 13.74 -28.96 24.87
N SER A 217 12.91 -29.33 23.89
CA SER A 217 12.18 -30.62 23.90
C SER A 217 13.10 -31.82 23.68
N ARG A 218 14.20 -31.68 22.91
CA ARG A 218 15.23 -32.73 22.79
C ARG A 218 16.14 -32.82 24.01
N SER A 219 16.47 -31.72 24.68
CA SER A 219 17.22 -31.75 25.94
C SER A 219 16.37 -32.29 27.10
N ALA A 220 15.07 -31.98 27.15
CA ALA A 220 14.13 -32.61 28.08
C ALA A 220 13.97 -34.12 27.83
N ALA A 221 13.91 -34.55 26.56
CA ALA A 221 13.88 -35.97 26.21
C ALA A 221 15.22 -36.69 26.53
N ALA A 222 16.36 -36.01 26.35
CA ALA A 222 17.69 -36.55 26.67
C ALA A 222 18.01 -36.56 28.18
N VAL A 223 17.31 -35.77 29.00
CA VAL A 223 17.41 -35.81 30.47
C VAL A 223 16.44 -36.84 31.08
N SER A 224 15.49 -37.37 30.31
CA SER A 224 14.51 -38.37 30.79
C SER A 224 14.90 -39.85 30.60
N THR A 225 16.09 -40.16 30.06
CA THR A 225 16.57 -41.54 29.89
C THR A 225 17.35 -42.10 31.08
N GLY A 226 17.08 -41.58 32.29
CA GLY A 226 17.64 -42.08 33.55
C GLY A 226 16.57 -42.21 34.62
N GLY A 227 15.69 -43.21 34.51
CA GLY A 227 14.65 -43.43 35.51
C GLY A 227 13.76 -44.63 35.20
N THR A 228 14.22 -45.80 35.62
CA THR A 228 13.45 -47.04 35.76
C THR A 228 12.15 -46.85 36.55
N ALA A 229 11.03 -47.34 36.03
CA ALA A 229 10.07 -48.14 36.79
C ALA A 229 9.09 -48.87 35.86
N ALA A 230 8.93 -50.16 36.13
CA ALA A 230 8.02 -51.08 35.47
C ALA A 230 6.58 -50.99 36.01
N ALA A 231 5.67 -51.59 35.24
CA ALA A 231 4.29 -52.00 35.54
C ALA A 231 3.24 -50.86 35.68
N GLY A 232 2.07 -50.89 35.03
CA GLY A 232 1.44 -51.84 34.12
C GLY A 232 -0.06 -51.51 34.00
N ALA A 233 -0.67 -51.85 32.84
CA ALA A 233 -2.11 -52.00 32.53
C ALA A 233 -3.04 -50.77 32.78
N GLU A 234 -3.99 -50.37 31.94
CA GLU A 234 -4.71 -50.93 30.80
C GLU A 234 -5.56 -49.77 30.21
N ALA A 235 -5.63 -49.65 28.88
CA ALA A 235 -6.89 -49.43 28.14
C ALA A 235 -6.62 -49.13 26.66
N ALA A 236 -7.13 -50.03 25.82
CA ALA A 236 -7.15 -50.06 24.36
C ALA A 236 -7.65 -48.75 23.72
N ASP A 237 -6.97 -48.20 22.71
CA ASP A 237 -6.91 -48.62 21.29
C ASP A 237 -8.13 -48.17 20.45
N THR A 238 -8.05 -46.92 19.97
CA THR A 238 -8.50 -46.51 18.63
C THR A 238 -7.52 -45.47 18.12
N ALA A 239 -6.35 -45.94 17.71
CA ALA A 239 -5.44 -45.19 16.86
C ALA A 239 -6.00 -45.20 15.44
N ASP A 240 -6.84 -44.22 15.11
CA ASP A 240 -7.11 -43.91 13.71
C ASP A 240 -6.03 -42.93 13.22
N THR A 241 -5.26 -43.45 12.28
CA THR A 241 -4.12 -42.86 11.61
C THR A 241 -4.51 -41.58 10.86
N THR A 242 -4.59 -40.44 11.56
CA THR A 242 -4.30 -39.17 10.91
C THR A 242 -2.83 -39.20 10.55
N ALA A 243 -2.54 -39.33 9.26
CA ALA A 243 -1.21 -39.22 8.69
C ALA A 243 -0.55 -37.93 9.20
N ALA A 244 0.23 -38.08 10.27
CA ALA A 244 1.20 -37.11 10.71
C ALA A 244 2.24 -37.06 9.59
N CYS A 245 2.04 -36.15 8.64
CA CYS A 245 3.16 -35.63 7.88
C CYS A 245 4.26 -35.31 8.91
N PRO A 246 5.51 -35.74 8.67
CA PRO A 246 6.60 -35.30 9.52
C PRO A 246 6.53 -33.76 9.60
N PRO A 247 6.91 -33.13 10.72
CA PRO A 247 7.01 -31.68 10.77
C PRO A 247 8.12 -31.30 9.80
N SER A 248 7.80 -31.19 8.51
CA SER A 248 8.63 -30.56 7.52
C SER A 248 8.92 -29.20 8.11
N SER A 249 10.20 -28.95 8.39
CA SER A 249 10.73 -27.72 8.93
C SER A 249 9.87 -26.54 8.48
N PHE A 250 9.09 -25.97 9.40
CA PHE A 250 8.26 -24.80 9.12
C PHE A 250 9.22 -23.63 8.92
N VAL A 251 9.77 -23.51 7.71
CA VAL A 251 10.66 -22.42 7.35
C VAL A 251 9.75 -21.24 7.02
N LEU A 252 9.70 -20.25 7.91
CA LEU A 252 8.97 -18.99 7.70
C LEU A 252 9.71 -18.06 6.70
N ASP A 253 10.13 -18.63 5.58
CA ASP A 253 10.77 -17.91 4.47
C ASP A 253 9.75 -17.12 3.64
N ARG A 254 10.23 -16.39 2.63
CA ARG A 254 9.38 -15.57 1.75
C ARG A 254 8.26 -16.37 1.09
N THR A 255 8.50 -17.60 0.65
CA THR A 255 7.46 -18.42 -0.01
C THR A 255 6.31 -18.68 0.95
N GLU A 256 6.62 -19.02 2.19
CA GLU A 256 5.64 -19.35 3.22
C GLU A 256 4.79 -18.13 3.59
N ARG A 257 5.42 -16.94 3.72
CA ARG A 257 4.73 -15.67 4.00
C ARG A 257 3.80 -15.26 2.85
N LEU A 258 4.28 -15.38 1.62
CA LEU A 258 3.49 -15.11 0.42
C LEU A 258 2.30 -16.06 0.34
N ALA A 259 2.51 -17.35 0.57
CA ALA A 259 1.47 -18.36 0.56
C ALA A 259 0.37 -18.10 1.59
N CYS A 260 0.76 -17.74 2.82
CA CYS A 260 -0.17 -17.42 3.90
C CYS A 260 -1.01 -16.18 3.56
N SER A 261 -0.39 -15.12 3.04
CA SER A 261 -1.08 -13.87 2.68
C SER A 261 -2.06 -14.08 1.51
N LEU A 262 -1.63 -14.77 0.45
CA LEU A 262 -2.48 -15.10 -0.70
C LEU A 262 -3.61 -16.05 -0.31
N GLY A 263 -3.33 -17.07 0.50
CA GLY A 263 -4.35 -18.02 0.96
C GLY A 263 -5.48 -17.34 1.75
N ARG A 264 -5.15 -16.40 2.64
CA ARG A 264 -6.16 -15.60 3.35
C ARG A 264 -6.98 -14.72 2.39
N MET A 265 -6.32 -14.13 1.40
CA MET A 265 -6.98 -13.29 0.39
C MET A 265 -8.03 -14.07 -0.41
N VAL A 266 -7.79 -15.34 -0.74
CA VAL A 266 -8.78 -16.20 -1.42
C VAL A 266 -10.11 -16.21 -0.66
N GLY A 267 -10.06 -16.45 0.66
CA GLY A 267 -11.24 -16.45 1.51
C GLY A 267 -11.96 -15.10 1.53
N VAL A 268 -11.20 -14.00 1.59
CA VAL A 268 -11.76 -12.64 1.59
C VAL A 268 -12.50 -12.34 0.28
N VAL A 269 -11.89 -12.62 -0.87
CA VAL A 269 -12.52 -12.36 -2.18
C VAL A 269 -13.75 -13.24 -2.38
N GLN A 270 -13.69 -14.51 -1.95
CA GLN A 270 -14.86 -15.39 -1.97
C GLN A 270 -16.01 -14.79 -1.14
N GLN A 271 -15.75 -14.41 0.11
CA GLN A 271 -16.76 -13.82 1.00
C GLN A 271 -17.37 -12.55 0.42
N ILE A 272 -16.53 -11.67 -0.16
CA ILE A 272 -16.99 -10.47 -0.86
C ILE A 272 -17.97 -10.85 -1.98
N ASN A 273 -17.58 -11.79 -2.84
CA ASN A 273 -18.41 -12.19 -3.98
C ASN A 273 -19.74 -12.85 -3.55
N GLU A 274 -19.74 -13.59 -2.44
CA GLU A 274 -20.90 -14.28 -1.87
C GLU A 274 -21.94 -13.34 -1.27
N ILE A 275 -21.56 -12.10 -0.89
CA ILE A 275 -22.50 -11.07 -0.41
C ILE A 275 -23.51 -10.67 -1.51
N ASN A 276 -23.25 -11.02 -2.78
CA ASN A 276 -24.09 -10.69 -3.92
C ASN A 276 -24.42 -9.19 -4.01
N HIS A 277 -23.37 -8.37 -3.85
CA HIS A 277 -23.48 -6.92 -3.84
C HIS A 277 -23.54 -6.30 -5.25
N ASP A 278 -23.94 -5.04 -5.27
CA ASP A 278 -23.94 -4.12 -6.42
C ASP A 278 -22.92 -2.97 -6.26
N PHE A 279 -22.22 -2.85 -5.13
CA PHE A 279 -21.17 -1.84 -4.95
C PHE A 279 -19.89 -2.15 -5.73
N ASP A 280 -19.17 -1.09 -6.10
CA ASP A 280 -17.88 -1.14 -6.77
C ASP A 280 -16.72 -1.42 -5.80
N ILE A 281 -15.69 -2.12 -6.29
CA ILE A 281 -14.48 -2.47 -5.53
C ILE A 281 -13.24 -1.86 -6.17
N LEU A 282 -12.58 -0.98 -5.42
CA LEU A 282 -11.26 -0.41 -5.73
C LEU A 282 -10.22 -1.00 -4.78
N LEU A 283 -9.13 -1.56 -5.34
CA LEU A 283 -8.03 -2.08 -4.53
C LEU A 283 -7.01 -0.97 -4.19
N MET A 284 -6.80 -0.71 -2.90
CA MET A 284 -5.81 0.25 -2.37
C MET A 284 -4.81 -0.43 -1.43
N ALA A 285 -3.81 -1.13 -1.98
CA ALA A 285 -2.94 -2.02 -1.21
C ALA A 285 -1.44 -1.64 -1.20
N GLY A 286 -1.03 -0.56 -1.89
CA GLY A 286 0.39 -0.24 -2.12
C GLY A 286 1.25 -0.19 -0.85
N ARG A 287 0.94 0.76 0.04
CA ARG A 287 1.76 1.13 1.21
C ARG A 287 1.91 0.11 2.33
N ARG A 288 1.08 -0.95 2.38
CA ARG A 288 1.09 -1.95 3.48
C ARG A 288 1.06 -3.40 2.97
N SER A 289 1.42 -3.61 1.72
CA SER A 289 1.61 -4.94 1.17
C SER A 289 2.70 -5.71 1.95
N THR A 290 2.52 -7.04 2.08
CA THR A 290 3.47 -7.92 2.78
C THR A 290 4.88 -7.84 2.16
N ASP A 291 4.93 -7.83 0.84
CA ASP A 291 6.09 -7.49 0.03
C ASP A 291 5.62 -7.04 -1.38
N LEU A 292 6.55 -6.63 -2.24
CA LEU A 292 6.23 -6.12 -3.59
C LEU A 292 5.72 -7.20 -4.55
N LEU A 293 6.14 -8.45 -4.38
CA LEU A 293 5.65 -9.56 -5.20
C LEU A 293 4.21 -9.92 -4.80
N HIS A 294 3.92 -9.91 -3.49
CA HIS A 294 2.55 -10.01 -2.97
C HIS A 294 1.67 -8.89 -3.52
N LEU A 295 2.17 -7.64 -3.58
CA LEU A 295 1.41 -6.52 -4.15
C LEU A 295 0.97 -6.82 -5.60
N LEU A 296 1.86 -7.35 -6.45
CA LEU A 296 1.53 -7.71 -7.83
C LEU A 296 0.50 -8.85 -7.90
N LEU A 297 0.74 -9.94 -7.17
CA LEU A 297 -0.14 -11.11 -7.19
C LEU A 297 -1.52 -10.82 -6.57
N GLN A 298 -1.57 -9.98 -5.54
CA GLN A 298 -2.82 -9.50 -4.95
C GLN A 298 -3.62 -8.66 -5.97
N ASN A 299 -2.97 -7.74 -6.67
CA ASN A 299 -3.62 -6.96 -7.72
C ASN A 299 -4.18 -7.87 -8.81
N LEU A 300 -3.37 -8.82 -9.30
CA LEU A 300 -3.80 -9.74 -10.34
C LEU A 300 -4.99 -10.61 -9.91
N TYR A 301 -5.00 -11.09 -8.67
CA TYR A 301 -6.11 -11.90 -8.15
C TYR A 301 -7.41 -11.10 -8.04
N PHE A 302 -7.35 -9.86 -7.54
CA PHE A 302 -8.51 -8.97 -7.52
C PHE A 302 -9.02 -8.63 -8.93
N MET A 303 -8.12 -8.30 -9.86
CA MET A 303 -8.47 -8.02 -11.26
C MET A 303 -9.22 -9.17 -11.93
N LEU A 304 -8.87 -10.43 -11.61
CA LEU A 304 -9.45 -11.62 -12.23
C LEU A 304 -10.73 -12.11 -11.55
N HIS A 305 -10.87 -11.89 -10.23
CA HIS A 305 -11.85 -12.64 -9.44
C HIS A 305 -12.74 -11.79 -8.53
N ALA A 306 -12.41 -10.53 -8.25
CA ALA A 306 -13.28 -9.69 -7.43
C ALA A 306 -14.48 -9.17 -8.25
N ARG A 307 -15.69 -9.43 -7.76
CA ARG A 307 -16.93 -8.93 -8.35
C ARG A 307 -16.98 -7.40 -8.28
N ASN A 308 -17.49 -6.77 -9.34
CA ASN A 308 -17.56 -5.32 -9.48
C ASN A 308 -16.20 -4.61 -9.22
N TYR A 309 -15.09 -5.28 -9.55
CA TYR A 309 -13.79 -4.63 -9.53
C TYR A 309 -13.74 -3.51 -10.56
N ILE A 310 -13.40 -2.30 -10.12
CA ILE A 310 -13.34 -1.10 -10.96
C ILE A 310 -11.92 -0.60 -11.22
N GLY A 311 -10.93 -1.10 -10.48
CA GLY A 311 -9.54 -0.70 -10.67
C GLY A 311 -8.67 -0.79 -9.43
N THR A 312 -7.45 -0.29 -9.56
CA THR A 312 -6.44 -0.26 -8.51
C THR A 312 -5.87 1.14 -8.35
N SER A 313 -5.41 1.49 -7.15
CA SER A 313 -4.60 2.68 -6.95
C SER A 313 -3.13 2.46 -7.29
N SER A 314 -2.66 1.22 -7.37
CA SER A 314 -1.23 0.92 -7.42
C SER A 314 -0.62 1.18 -8.79
N VAL A 315 0.08 2.31 -8.91
CA VAL A 315 0.81 2.69 -10.12
C VAL A 315 1.94 1.69 -10.40
N LEU A 316 2.65 1.24 -9.36
CA LEU A 316 3.70 0.23 -9.49
C LEU A 316 3.17 -1.09 -10.06
N ALA A 317 2.00 -1.55 -9.60
CA ALA A 317 1.43 -2.79 -10.10
C ALA A 317 1.11 -2.70 -11.59
N CYS A 318 0.48 -1.61 -12.03
CA CYS A 318 0.21 -1.38 -13.44
C CYS A 318 1.50 -1.22 -14.26
N ALA A 319 2.49 -0.47 -13.78
CA ALA A 319 3.77 -0.25 -14.46
C ALA A 319 4.58 -1.52 -14.67
N LEU A 320 4.51 -2.49 -13.76
CA LEU A 320 5.20 -3.78 -13.90
C LEU A 320 4.35 -4.82 -14.65
N LEU A 321 3.03 -4.83 -14.49
CA LEU A 321 2.17 -5.76 -15.22
C LEU A 321 2.04 -5.40 -16.69
N GLN A 322 1.99 -4.10 -17.04
CA GLN A 322 1.81 -3.63 -18.42
C GLN A 322 2.79 -4.28 -19.42
N PRO A 323 4.12 -4.22 -19.22
CA PRO A 323 5.06 -4.80 -20.18
C PRO A 323 5.01 -6.32 -20.19
N LEU A 324 4.72 -6.98 -19.06
CA LEU A 324 4.54 -8.43 -19.01
C LEU A 324 3.33 -8.88 -19.82
N MET A 325 2.21 -8.18 -19.67
CA MET A 325 1.00 -8.43 -20.41
C MET A 325 1.18 -8.20 -21.92
N ALA A 326 1.86 -7.12 -22.29
CA ALA A 326 2.20 -6.83 -23.68
C ALA A 326 3.16 -7.86 -24.28
N GLY A 327 4.20 -8.26 -23.54
CA GLY A 327 5.17 -9.27 -23.97
C GLY A 327 4.57 -10.66 -24.16
N LEU A 328 3.48 -10.97 -23.45
CA LEU A 328 2.67 -12.19 -23.66
C LEU A 328 1.68 -12.08 -24.83
N GLY A 329 1.68 -10.96 -25.56
CA GLY A 329 0.82 -10.75 -26.72
C GLY A 329 -0.64 -10.44 -26.38
N MET A 330 -0.96 -10.05 -25.14
CA MET A 330 -2.34 -9.69 -24.79
C MET A 330 -2.75 -8.38 -25.48
N PRO A 331 -3.87 -8.35 -26.23
CA PRO A 331 -4.37 -7.15 -26.88
C PRO A 331 -4.65 -6.02 -25.88
N LEU A 332 -4.44 -4.77 -26.31
CA LEU A 332 -4.67 -3.57 -25.48
C LEU A 332 -6.04 -3.58 -24.79
N GLN A 333 -7.10 -3.89 -25.53
CA GLN A 333 -8.46 -3.95 -24.98
C GLN A 333 -8.59 -4.97 -23.84
N GLN A 334 -7.96 -6.14 -23.96
CA GLN A 334 -7.96 -7.15 -22.91
C GLN A 334 -7.21 -6.67 -21.67
N ARG A 335 -6.06 -6.01 -21.84
CA ARG A 335 -5.28 -5.44 -20.73
C ARG A 335 -6.08 -4.36 -19.98
N GLN A 336 -6.71 -3.46 -20.73
CA GLN A 336 -7.58 -2.41 -20.16
C GLN A 336 -8.81 -3.01 -19.47
N GLN A 337 -9.40 -4.08 -20.02
CA GLN A 337 -10.52 -4.78 -19.37
C GLN A 337 -10.12 -5.51 -18.08
N LEU A 338 -8.88 -6.00 -18.00
CA LEU A 338 -8.35 -6.65 -16.80
C LEU A 338 -8.04 -5.64 -15.70
N VAL A 339 -7.28 -4.58 -16.02
CA VAL A 339 -6.88 -3.55 -15.06
C VAL A 339 -8.06 -2.67 -14.67
N LYS A 340 -9.03 -2.46 -15.58
CA LYS A 340 -10.19 -1.57 -15.51
C LYS A 340 -9.83 -0.09 -15.45
N GLY A 341 -8.94 0.29 -14.56
CA GLY A 341 -8.41 1.64 -14.46
C GLY A 341 -7.44 1.81 -13.31
N LEU A 342 -6.61 2.85 -13.43
CA LEU A 342 -5.85 3.43 -12.33
C LEU A 342 -6.69 4.53 -11.67
N LEU A 343 -7.05 4.32 -10.41
CA LEU A 343 -7.99 5.18 -9.68
C LEU A 343 -7.35 5.74 -8.41
N GLY A 344 -7.57 7.02 -8.16
CA GLY A 344 -7.11 7.67 -6.94
C GLY A 344 -7.66 9.08 -6.86
N THR A 345 -7.89 9.57 -5.64
CA THR A 345 -8.47 10.89 -5.36
C THR A 345 -7.35 11.84 -4.90
N HIS A 346 -7.49 12.45 -3.73
CA HIS A 346 -6.44 13.15 -3.00
C HIS A 346 -6.35 12.57 -1.58
N ALA A 347 -5.36 13.00 -0.80
CA ALA A 347 -5.14 12.58 0.58
C ALA A 347 -5.10 13.78 1.54
N HIS A 348 -5.24 13.50 2.84
CA HIS A 348 -5.25 14.54 3.89
C HIS A 348 -4.04 15.46 3.89
N GLU A 349 -2.89 15.02 3.37
CA GLU A 349 -1.68 15.85 3.26
C GLU A 349 -1.95 17.15 2.49
N MET A 350 -2.73 17.08 1.41
CA MET A 350 -3.02 18.21 0.55
C MET A 350 -3.76 19.29 1.32
N THR A 351 -4.84 18.89 2.00
CA THR A 351 -5.61 19.76 2.89
C THR A 351 -4.76 20.28 4.06
N SER A 352 -3.94 19.43 4.67
CA SER A 352 -3.09 19.82 5.80
C SER A 352 -2.08 20.90 5.41
N ILE A 353 -1.48 20.77 4.22
CA ILE A 353 -0.52 21.74 3.71
C ILE A 353 -1.21 23.04 3.32
N THR A 354 -2.35 22.98 2.63
CA THR A 354 -3.16 24.18 2.33
C THR A 354 -3.54 24.93 3.61
N GLN A 355 -3.95 24.21 4.66
CA GLN A 355 -4.26 24.82 5.94
C GLN A 355 -3.03 25.46 6.59
N GLN A 356 -1.87 24.82 6.56
CA GLN A 356 -0.64 25.40 7.12
C GLN A 356 -0.26 26.71 6.41
N LEU A 357 -0.47 26.80 5.10
CA LEU A 357 -0.21 28.00 4.30
C LEU A 357 -1.26 29.10 4.50
N LEU A 358 -2.52 28.72 4.77
CA LEU A 358 -3.67 29.62 4.75
C LEU A 358 -4.42 29.71 6.08
N ALA A 359 -3.85 29.24 7.20
CA ALA A 359 -4.52 29.18 8.50
C ALA A 359 -5.06 30.56 8.95
N GLY A 360 -4.39 31.65 8.59
CA GLY A 360 -4.85 33.01 8.86
C GLY A 360 -6.21 33.33 8.23
N TYR A 361 -6.52 32.76 7.06
CA TYR A 361 -7.82 32.93 6.39
C TYR A 361 -8.94 32.18 7.13
N ASP A 362 -8.68 30.96 7.59
CA ASP A 362 -9.66 30.20 8.38
C ASP A 362 -10.00 30.92 9.70
N GLN A 363 -8.99 31.52 10.35
CA GLN A 363 -9.18 32.33 11.55
C GLN A 363 -9.94 33.63 11.27
N GLU A 364 -9.59 34.34 10.19
CA GLU A 364 -10.27 35.56 9.76
C GLU A 364 -11.74 35.30 9.41
N ALA A 365 -12.01 34.23 8.65
CA ALA A 365 -13.36 33.82 8.28
C ALA A 365 -14.21 33.52 9.54
N GLY A 366 -13.65 32.79 10.51
CA GLY A 366 -14.30 32.58 11.80
C GLY A 366 -14.66 33.87 12.51
N ARG A 367 -13.72 34.82 12.59
CA ARG A 367 -13.94 36.11 13.24
C ARG A 367 -15.06 36.91 12.56
N ARG A 368 -15.08 36.95 11.22
CA ARG A 368 -16.13 37.65 10.44
C ARG A 368 -17.51 37.03 10.61
N CYS A 369 -17.57 35.72 10.84
CA CYS A 369 -18.80 35.01 11.18
C CYS A 369 -19.19 35.09 12.66
N GLY A 370 -18.47 35.88 13.48
CA GLY A 370 -18.73 35.99 14.93
C GLY A 370 -18.36 34.74 15.73
N LEU A 371 -17.54 33.84 15.17
CA LEU A 371 -17.11 32.60 15.80
C LEU A 371 -15.78 32.79 16.53
N LYS A 372 -15.62 32.11 17.67
CA LYS A 372 -14.35 32.02 18.41
C LYS A 372 -13.42 30.93 17.89
N VAL A 373 -13.82 30.25 16.82
CA VAL A 373 -13.11 29.10 16.24
C VAL A 373 -12.88 29.34 14.75
N PRO A 374 -11.78 28.81 14.16
CA PRO A 374 -11.55 28.88 12.72
C PRO A 374 -12.66 28.18 11.94
N VAL A 375 -12.90 28.64 10.70
CA VAL A 375 -13.84 28.01 9.76
C VAL A 375 -13.01 27.28 8.71
N CYS A 376 -13.29 26.00 8.44
CA CYS A 376 -12.51 25.11 7.56
C CYS A 376 -12.60 25.46 6.06
N VAL A 377 -12.37 26.71 5.68
CA VAL A 377 -12.41 27.19 4.30
C VAL A 377 -11.25 26.61 3.49
N SER A 378 -10.07 26.51 4.10
CA SER A 378 -8.86 25.93 3.50
C SER A 378 -9.06 24.51 2.96
N GLN A 379 -9.88 23.68 3.63
CA GLN A 379 -10.20 22.33 3.17
C GLN A 379 -11.06 22.32 1.91
N CYS A 380 -12.04 23.22 1.82
CA CYS A 380 -12.84 23.40 0.60
C CYS A 380 -11.97 23.92 -0.55
N LEU A 381 -11.12 24.92 -0.29
CA LEU A 381 -10.20 25.48 -1.28
C LEU A 381 -9.20 24.42 -1.79
N ALA A 382 -8.63 23.60 -0.92
CA ALA A 382 -7.72 22.53 -1.32
C ALA A 382 -8.38 21.58 -2.32
N HIS A 383 -9.66 21.24 -2.11
CA HIS A 383 -10.41 20.41 -3.04
C HIS A 383 -10.69 21.12 -4.37
N LEU A 384 -11.07 22.40 -4.36
CA LEU A 384 -11.26 23.18 -5.59
C LEU A 384 -9.95 23.27 -6.39
N LEU A 385 -8.81 23.53 -5.75
CA LEU A 385 -7.52 23.54 -6.44
C LEU A 385 -7.17 22.16 -7.02
N PHE A 386 -7.49 21.08 -6.32
CA PHE A 386 -7.32 19.72 -6.83
C PHE A 386 -8.16 19.47 -8.09
N MET A 387 -9.44 19.86 -8.08
CA MET A 387 -10.32 19.76 -9.26
C MET A 387 -9.81 20.64 -10.40
N ALA A 388 -9.38 21.87 -10.13
CA ALA A 388 -8.83 22.76 -11.14
C ALA A 388 -7.57 22.18 -11.80
N ALA A 389 -6.74 21.45 -11.05
CA ALA A 389 -5.52 20.82 -11.55
C ALA A 389 -5.77 19.50 -12.31
N ASN A 390 -6.84 18.77 -12.01
CA ASN A 390 -7.05 17.40 -12.49
C ASN A 390 -8.37 17.16 -13.24
N GLY A 391 -9.23 18.17 -13.37
CA GLY A 391 -10.57 18.02 -13.88
C GLY A 391 -11.48 17.19 -12.95
N ASP A 392 -12.48 16.53 -13.54
CA ASP A 392 -13.58 15.86 -12.82
C ASP A 392 -13.50 14.32 -12.78
N GLN A 393 -12.33 13.73 -13.03
CA GLN A 393 -12.28 12.27 -13.23
C GLN A 393 -12.59 11.46 -11.95
N THR A 394 -12.78 12.10 -10.79
CA THR A 394 -13.31 11.52 -9.51
C THR A 394 -13.34 12.64 -8.44
N PRO A 395 -14.44 13.41 -8.29
CA PRO A 395 -14.53 14.55 -7.37
C PRO A 395 -14.85 14.12 -5.93
N THR A 396 -14.16 13.12 -5.39
CA THR A 396 -14.40 12.69 -4.00
C THR A 396 -13.60 13.57 -3.05
N ALA A 397 -14.29 14.25 -2.12
CA ALA A 397 -13.66 15.02 -1.05
C ALA A 397 -13.43 14.17 0.21
N LEU A 398 -12.26 14.33 0.83
CA LEU A 398 -11.97 13.83 2.17
C LEU A 398 -12.47 14.85 3.20
N ALA A 399 -13.62 14.57 3.80
CA ALA A 399 -14.31 15.50 4.68
C ALA A 399 -13.74 15.56 6.11
N ASP A 400 -12.93 14.59 6.51
CA ASP A 400 -12.56 14.31 7.90
C ASP A 400 -11.20 14.85 8.33
N THR A 401 -10.45 15.56 7.47
CA THR A 401 -9.12 16.11 7.85
C THR A 401 -9.16 16.96 9.12
N PHE A 402 -10.17 17.81 9.27
CA PHE A 402 -10.40 18.61 10.49
C PHE A 402 -11.75 18.32 11.16
N GLY A 403 -12.59 17.53 10.53
CA GLY A 403 -13.89 17.09 11.06
C GLY A 403 -15.01 17.21 10.04
N THR A 404 -15.66 16.07 9.73
CA THR A 404 -16.74 15.97 8.74
C THR A 404 -17.87 16.98 8.94
N PRO A 405 -18.40 17.20 10.18
CA PRO A 405 -19.50 18.15 10.35
C PRO A 405 -19.13 19.59 9.99
N TYR A 406 -17.88 19.99 10.26
CA TYR A 406 -17.39 21.33 9.92
C TYR A 406 -17.21 21.47 8.40
N PHE A 407 -16.60 20.49 7.76
CA PHE A 407 -16.43 20.47 6.31
C PHE A 407 -17.77 20.58 5.58
N VAL A 408 -18.74 19.73 5.92
CA VAL A 408 -20.06 19.70 5.26
C VAL A 408 -20.78 21.03 5.45
N ARG A 409 -20.78 21.58 6.68
CA ARG A 409 -21.43 22.86 6.95
C ARG A 409 -20.84 24.01 6.15
N VAL A 410 -19.51 24.05 6.03
CA VAL A 410 -18.82 25.08 5.26
C VAL A 410 -19.09 24.91 3.76
N ALA A 411 -18.98 23.69 3.23
CA ALA A 411 -19.21 23.41 1.82
C ALA A 411 -20.64 23.73 1.36
N LEU A 412 -21.65 23.55 2.23
CA LEU A 412 -23.04 23.89 1.95
C LEU A 412 -23.29 25.40 1.88
N LEU A 413 -22.44 26.21 2.53
CA LEU A 413 -22.60 27.67 2.60
C LEU A 413 -21.73 28.39 1.56
N LEU A 414 -20.53 27.87 1.28
CA LEU A 414 -19.60 28.49 0.34
C LEU A 414 -20.11 28.37 -1.09
N GLU A 415 -20.22 29.50 -1.78
CA GLU A 415 -20.42 29.54 -3.23
C GLU A 415 -19.12 29.15 -3.92
N VAL A 416 -19.26 28.51 -5.08
CA VAL A 416 -18.12 28.21 -5.94
C VAL A 416 -17.54 29.53 -6.46
N PRO A 417 -16.23 29.81 -6.27
CA PRO A 417 -15.61 31.04 -6.77
C PRO A 417 -15.73 31.19 -8.29
N ALA A 418 -15.98 32.41 -8.77
CA ALA A 418 -16.14 32.68 -10.20
C ALA A 418 -14.87 32.34 -11.01
N GLU A 419 -13.70 32.58 -10.42
CA GLU A 419 -12.41 32.24 -11.00
C GLU A 419 -12.27 30.73 -11.20
N PHE A 420 -12.75 29.92 -10.25
CA PHE A 420 -12.76 28.46 -10.39
C PHE A 420 -13.72 28.03 -11.51
N VAL A 421 -14.92 28.62 -11.60
CA VAL A 421 -15.87 28.34 -12.69
C VAL A 421 -15.23 28.62 -14.05
N GLN A 422 -14.53 29.75 -14.18
CA GLN A 422 -13.82 30.13 -15.39
C GLN A 422 -12.70 29.13 -15.72
N ASP A 423 -11.86 28.76 -14.74
CA ASP A 423 -10.78 27.79 -14.93
C ASP A 423 -11.32 26.42 -15.38
N MET A 424 -12.41 25.94 -14.76
CA MET A 424 -13.03 24.67 -15.11
C MET A 424 -13.59 24.68 -16.54
N GLN A 425 -14.23 25.77 -16.95
CA GLN A 425 -14.76 25.89 -18.31
C GLN A 425 -13.64 26.02 -19.35
N GLN A 426 -12.60 26.80 -19.08
CA GLN A 426 -11.52 27.06 -20.05
C GLN A 426 -10.58 25.87 -20.21
N ARG A 427 -10.21 25.19 -19.11
CA ARG A 427 -9.21 24.12 -19.13
C ARG A 427 -9.83 22.76 -19.40
N TRP A 428 -11.02 22.52 -18.87
CA TRP A 428 -11.65 21.20 -18.87
C TRP A 428 -12.97 21.15 -19.65
N GLY A 429 -13.43 22.29 -20.20
CA GLY A 429 -14.72 22.37 -20.90
C GLY A 429 -15.93 22.13 -19.99
N ARG A 430 -15.75 22.17 -18.67
CA ARG A 430 -16.81 21.85 -17.70
C ARG A 430 -17.56 23.11 -17.29
N THR A 431 -18.88 23.06 -17.46
CA THR A 431 -19.77 24.10 -16.97
C THR A 431 -20.13 23.85 -15.51
N VAL A 432 -20.00 24.89 -14.69
CA VAL A 432 -20.50 24.92 -13.30
C VAL A 432 -21.56 26.00 -13.25
N GLU A 433 -22.75 25.64 -12.77
CA GLU A 433 -23.89 26.57 -12.74
C GLU A 433 -23.59 27.76 -11.81
N PRO A 434 -23.90 29.00 -12.23
CA PRO A 434 -23.76 30.17 -11.37
C PRO A 434 -24.53 30.00 -10.05
N GLY A 435 -23.89 30.36 -8.93
CA GLY A 435 -24.50 30.23 -7.60
C GLY A 435 -24.46 28.82 -7.00
N SER A 436 -23.85 27.84 -7.68
CA SER A 436 -23.58 26.53 -7.10
C SER A 436 -22.83 26.65 -5.77
N ARG A 437 -23.15 25.78 -4.82
CA ARG A 437 -22.36 25.64 -3.59
C ARG A 437 -21.20 24.69 -3.84
N VAL A 438 -20.12 24.85 -3.09
CA VAL A 438 -18.98 23.92 -3.15
C VAL A 438 -19.44 22.48 -2.91
N PHE A 439 -20.42 22.28 -2.04
CA PHE A 439 -21.02 20.96 -1.80
C PHE A 439 -21.64 20.31 -3.06
N ASP A 440 -22.19 21.12 -3.97
CA ASP A 440 -22.83 20.61 -5.19
C ASP A 440 -21.81 19.99 -6.17
N LEU A 441 -20.51 20.29 -5.98
CA LEU A 441 -19.42 19.76 -6.80
C LEU A 441 -18.98 18.34 -6.41
N PHE A 442 -19.43 17.81 -5.27
CA PHE A 442 -19.06 16.47 -4.79
C PHE A 442 -19.96 15.34 -5.33
N ARG A 443 -20.83 15.65 -6.30
CA ARG A 443 -21.84 14.73 -6.84
C ARG A 443 -21.32 13.83 -7.95
#